data_AF-R9LUW8-F1
#
_entry.id   AF-R9LUW8-F1
#
_cell.length_a   1.000
_cell.length_b   1.000
_cell.length_c   1.000
_cell.angle_alpha   90.00
_cell.angle_beta   90.00
_cell.angle_gamma   90.00
#
_symmetry.space_group_name_H-M   'P 1'
#
loop_
_entity.id
_entity.type
_entity.pdbx_description
1 polymer ?
#
loop_
_entity_poly.entity_id
_entity_poly.type
_entity_poly.pdbx_seq_one_letter_code
_entity_poly.pdbx_strand_id
1 'polypeptide(L)'
;MDREKDWIAPADLPFDLHGLEQEYGPVERAEIKCPGIYYLRIAPPEDHLTNVWLYIVTEDAHISKEARQYGKPVSEHPELRLFERESGDCHWMVIEYEILRYRTKNKLPLGEFDSLRTASAFGMEVCPEYFGTYPVPSLTPWGYTARHKTIHNGVYWIETDQCVSTLAVCCVIRDDFSKAVLDLSETTEYDREHGLDQTIGYIFFRGDDICLPLLELVRGNDQWDWSLIDRQALMNAVWRSFPEYAAAYNMREQQGKNDCFGMLLLTFGIETELRSSLENMIVLTPGVGTQFFNFL
;
A
#
# COMPACT_ATOMS: atom_id res chain seq x y z
N MET A 1 4.07 26.35 2.50
CA MET A 1 3.43 27.56 1.92
C MET A 1 1.99 27.15 1.65
N ASP A 2 1.14 27.34 2.65
CA ASP A 2 -0.24 26.88 2.65
C ASP A 2 -1.01 27.60 1.54
N ARG A 3 -1.48 26.84 0.55
CA ARG A 3 -2.55 27.35 -0.31
C ARG A 3 -3.75 27.54 0.60
N GLU A 4 -4.33 28.74 0.63
CA GLU A 4 -5.70 28.92 1.11
C GLU A 4 -6.55 27.87 0.37
N LYS A 5 -6.90 26.79 1.09
CA LYS A 5 -7.86 25.83 0.58
C LYS A 5 -9.19 26.58 0.55
N ASP A 6 -9.84 26.57 -0.62
CA ASP A 6 -11.16 27.18 -0.82
C ASP A 6 -12.20 26.37 -0.04
N TRP A 7 -12.25 26.62 1.27
CA TRP A 7 -13.23 26.03 2.17
C TRP A 7 -14.57 26.75 1.99
N ILE A 8 -15.64 25.97 1.91
CA ILE A 8 -17.02 26.44 1.98
C ILE A 8 -17.61 26.12 3.36
N ALA A 9 -18.54 26.95 3.81
CA ALA A 9 -19.23 26.70 5.06
C ALA A 9 -20.19 25.52 4.89
N PRO A 10 -20.39 24.68 5.93
CA PRO A 10 -21.35 23.58 5.87
C PRO A 10 -22.76 23.99 5.43
N ALA A 11 -23.19 25.20 5.82
CA ALA A 11 -24.49 25.78 5.46
C ALA A 11 -24.65 26.10 3.96
N ASP A 12 -23.55 26.16 3.20
CA ASP A 12 -23.56 26.45 1.76
C ASP A 12 -23.61 25.17 0.90
N LEU A 13 -23.64 23.99 1.53
CA LEU A 13 -23.75 22.72 0.81
C LEU A 13 -25.17 22.53 0.24
N PRO A 14 -25.30 21.92 -0.96
CA PRO A 14 -26.59 21.77 -1.63
C PRO A 14 -27.44 20.60 -1.10
N PHE A 15 -27.10 20.03 0.06
CA PHE A 15 -27.77 18.90 0.69
C PHE A 15 -27.79 19.06 2.21
N ASP A 16 -28.72 18.39 2.88
CA ASP A 16 -28.81 18.41 4.34
C ASP A 16 -27.73 17.52 4.96
N LEU A 17 -27.21 17.96 6.10
CA LEU A 17 -26.14 17.29 6.85
C LEU A 17 -26.68 16.54 8.06
N HIS A 18 -27.95 16.70 8.43
CA HIS A 18 -28.47 16.22 9.71
C HIS A 18 -28.18 14.73 9.97
N GLY A 19 -28.54 13.83 9.05
CA GLY A 19 -28.25 12.40 9.19
C GLY A 19 -26.75 12.07 9.21
N LEU A 20 -25.93 12.81 8.45
CA LEU A 20 -24.47 12.64 8.46
C LEU A 20 -23.89 13.05 9.80
N GLU A 21 -24.35 14.16 10.37
CA GLU A 21 -23.88 14.69 11.65
C GLU A 21 -24.33 13.84 12.83
N GLN A 22 -25.48 13.16 12.73
CA GLN A 22 -25.90 12.16 13.70
C GLN A 22 -24.97 10.93 13.70
N GLU A 23 -24.50 10.50 12.53
CA GLU A 23 -23.68 9.29 12.39
C GLU A 23 -22.21 9.53 12.67
N TYR A 24 -21.64 10.62 12.14
CA TYR A 24 -20.20 10.89 12.17
C TYR A 24 -19.79 12.07 13.07
N GLY A 25 -20.73 12.94 13.45
CA GLY A 25 -20.47 14.16 14.21
C GLY A 25 -20.52 15.44 13.36
N PRO A 26 -20.35 16.62 13.98
CA PRO A 26 -20.60 17.90 13.32
C PRO A 26 -19.56 18.18 12.22
N VAL A 27 -20.05 18.67 11.07
CA VAL A 27 -19.19 19.06 9.95
C VAL A 27 -18.56 20.41 10.24
N GLU A 28 -17.23 20.49 10.27
CA GLU A 28 -16.54 21.75 10.53
C GLU A 28 -16.36 22.59 9.27
N ARG A 29 -15.94 21.95 8.18
CA ARG A 29 -15.61 22.59 6.89
C ARG A 29 -15.78 21.61 5.75
N ALA A 30 -16.02 22.15 4.57
CA ALA A 30 -16.12 21.39 3.33
C ALA A 30 -15.28 22.03 2.22
N GLU A 31 -14.74 21.21 1.32
CA GLU A 31 -14.01 21.65 0.13
C GLU A 31 -14.66 21.04 -1.12
N ILE A 32 -14.88 21.83 -2.16
CA ILE A 32 -15.34 21.30 -3.45
C ILE A 32 -14.12 20.78 -4.21
N LYS A 33 -14.03 19.47 -4.43
CA LYS A 33 -12.92 18.86 -5.18
C LYS A 33 -13.11 18.94 -6.69
N CYS A 34 -14.36 18.77 -7.13
CA CYS A 34 -14.87 19.00 -8.48
C CYS A 34 -16.42 19.09 -8.42
N PRO A 35 -17.11 19.47 -9.52
CA PRO A 35 -18.57 19.56 -9.52
C PRO A 35 -19.23 18.26 -9.04
N GLY A 36 -20.02 18.38 -7.97
CA GLY A 36 -20.72 17.26 -7.34
C GLY A 36 -19.89 16.39 -6.39
N ILE A 37 -18.64 16.75 -6.08
CA ILE A 37 -17.81 16.02 -5.11
C ILE A 37 -17.29 16.98 -4.03
N TYR A 38 -17.66 16.68 -2.79
CA TYR A 38 -17.39 17.49 -1.61
C TYR A 38 -16.53 16.68 -0.64
N TYR A 39 -15.44 17.28 -0.15
CA TYR A 39 -14.57 16.69 0.84
C TYR A 39 -14.79 17.37 2.20
N LEU A 40 -15.31 16.62 3.15
CA LEU A 40 -15.78 17.10 4.45
C LEU A 40 -14.75 16.79 5.53
N ARG A 41 -14.53 17.76 6.42
CA ARG A 41 -13.83 17.56 7.68
C ARG A 41 -14.85 17.52 8.81
N ILE A 42 -14.86 16.42 9.55
CA ILE A 42 -15.76 16.20 10.67
C ILE A 42 -14.97 16.33 11.97
N ALA A 43 -15.53 17.05 12.93
CA ALA A 43 -14.93 17.17 14.24
C ALA A 43 -14.81 15.77 14.88
N PRO A 44 -13.71 15.46 15.58
CA PRO A 44 -13.59 14.20 16.27
C PRO A 44 -14.71 14.09 17.32
N PRO A 45 -15.41 12.95 17.44
CA PRO A 45 -16.22 12.70 18.62
C PRO A 45 -15.37 12.80 19.89
N GLU A 46 -15.96 13.08 21.05
CA GLU A 46 -15.23 13.34 22.32
C GLU A 46 -14.19 12.26 22.68
N ASP A 47 -14.36 11.03 22.20
CA ASP A 47 -13.48 9.88 22.44
C ASP A 47 -12.44 9.58 21.33
N HIS A 48 -12.43 10.32 20.23
CA HIS A 48 -11.50 10.11 19.11
C HIS A 48 -10.39 11.15 19.07
N LEU A 49 -9.16 10.70 18.78
CA LEU A 49 -7.97 11.56 18.71
C LEU A 49 -7.78 12.23 17.33
N THR A 50 -8.55 11.84 16.30
CA THR A 50 -8.32 12.28 14.92
C THR A 50 -9.62 12.67 14.21
N ASN A 51 -9.52 13.67 13.33
CA ASN A 51 -10.63 14.12 12.50
C ASN A 51 -11.05 13.02 11.53
N VAL A 52 -12.36 12.89 11.29
CA VAL A 52 -12.89 12.04 10.23
C VAL A 52 -12.98 12.84 8.94
N TRP A 53 -12.55 12.24 7.84
CA TRP A 53 -12.58 12.85 6.52
C TRP A 53 -13.44 12.03 5.57
N LEU A 54 -14.42 12.69 4.93
CA LEU A 54 -15.38 12.04 4.04
C LEU A 54 -15.41 12.69 2.67
N TYR A 55 -15.67 11.90 1.63
CA TYR A 55 -16.14 12.40 0.34
C TYR A 55 -17.64 12.15 0.23
N ILE A 56 -18.38 13.19 -0.14
CA ILE A 56 -19.79 13.12 -0.54
C ILE A 56 -19.87 13.37 -2.04
N VAL A 57 -20.52 12.43 -2.73
CA VAL A 57 -20.71 12.44 -4.18
C VAL A 57 -22.19 12.57 -4.49
N THR A 58 -22.58 13.68 -5.11
CA THR A 58 -23.97 13.96 -5.55
C THR A 58 -24.30 13.21 -6.83
N GLU A 59 -25.58 13.09 -7.19
CA GLU A 59 -26.03 12.34 -8.39
C GLU A 59 -25.44 12.87 -9.71
N ASP A 60 -25.23 14.18 -9.82
CA ASP A 60 -24.72 14.87 -11.00
C ASP A 60 -23.18 14.85 -11.14
N ALA A 61 -22.46 14.30 -10.15
CA ALA A 61 -21.00 14.23 -10.18
C ALA A 61 -20.45 13.49 -11.40
N HIS A 62 -19.39 14.04 -11.99
CA HIS A 62 -18.75 13.51 -13.21
C HIS A 62 -17.82 12.30 -12.96
N ILE A 63 -18.34 11.24 -12.34
CA ILE A 63 -17.63 9.98 -12.09
C ILE A 63 -18.21 8.84 -12.94
N SER A 64 -17.48 7.72 -13.06
CA SER A 64 -18.03 6.54 -13.72
C SER A 64 -19.16 5.90 -12.91
N LYS A 65 -20.04 5.17 -13.61
CA LYS A 65 -21.10 4.36 -12.98
C LYS A 65 -20.52 3.28 -12.06
N GLU A 66 -19.37 2.74 -12.41
CA GLU A 66 -18.65 1.74 -11.63
C GLU A 66 -18.11 2.34 -10.33
N ALA A 67 -17.40 3.46 -10.39
CA ALA A 67 -16.90 4.15 -9.19
C ALA A 67 -18.01 4.46 -8.17
N ARG A 68 -19.21 4.83 -8.66
CA ARG A 68 -20.36 5.13 -7.80
C ARG A 68 -20.82 3.92 -6.95
N GLN A 69 -20.54 2.69 -7.37
CA GLN A 69 -20.92 1.47 -6.64
C GLN A 69 -20.09 1.24 -5.38
N TYR A 70 -18.89 1.82 -5.30
CA TYR A 70 -17.98 1.68 -4.17
C TYR A 70 -18.37 2.57 -2.97
N GLY A 71 -19.24 3.56 -3.18
CA GLY A 71 -19.70 4.46 -2.14
C GLY A 71 -20.89 3.90 -1.38
N LYS A 72 -20.95 4.17 -0.08
CA LYS A 72 -22.08 3.81 0.78
C LYS A 72 -23.25 4.79 0.54
N PRO A 73 -24.51 4.31 0.47
CA PRO A 73 -25.66 5.22 0.43
C PRO A 73 -25.79 5.96 1.76
N VAL A 74 -26.24 7.22 1.70
CA VAL A 74 -26.55 8.01 2.90
C VAL A 74 -28.02 7.78 3.27
N SER A 75 -28.30 7.48 4.54
CA SER A 75 -29.62 7.01 5.00
C SER A 75 -30.78 7.96 4.67
N GLU A 76 -30.58 9.27 4.81
CA GLU A 76 -31.60 10.30 4.53
C GLU A 76 -31.55 10.81 3.08
N HIS A 77 -30.46 10.50 2.36
CA HIS A 77 -30.16 11.00 1.03
C HIS A 77 -29.61 9.87 0.13
N PRO A 78 -30.47 8.92 -0.30
CA PRO A 78 -30.05 7.75 -1.06
C PRO A 78 -29.48 8.08 -2.46
N GLU A 79 -29.64 9.31 -2.94
CA GLU A 79 -29.00 9.86 -4.13
C GLU A 79 -27.50 10.15 -3.94
N LEU A 80 -27.09 10.38 -2.69
CA LEU A 80 -25.70 10.65 -2.32
C LEU A 80 -24.91 9.36 -2.11
N ARG A 81 -23.61 9.44 -2.36
CA ARG A 81 -22.66 8.37 -2.04
C ARG A 81 -21.56 8.90 -1.15
N LEU A 82 -21.24 8.14 -0.12
CA LEU A 82 -20.28 8.45 0.91
C LEU A 82 -19.06 7.54 0.78
N PHE A 83 -17.88 8.13 0.87
CA PHE A 83 -16.60 7.44 0.92
C PHE A 83 -15.80 7.96 2.12
N GLU A 84 -15.42 7.06 3.02
CA GLU A 84 -14.60 7.40 4.18
C GLU A 84 -13.13 7.32 3.79
N ARG A 85 -12.31 8.31 4.18
CA ARG A 85 -10.89 8.30 3.85
C ARG A 85 -10.08 7.28 4.65
N GLU A 86 -10.49 7.03 5.89
CA GLU A 86 -9.78 6.13 6.80
C GLU A 86 -10.44 4.74 6.89
N SER A 87 -11.29 4.38 5.92
CA SER A 87 -11.89 3.04 5.87
C SER A 87 -10.87 1.99 5.43
N GLY A 88 -10.97 0.80 6.02
CA GLY A 88 -10.15 -0.36 5.65
C GLY A 88 -10.43 -0.93 4.24
N ASP A 89 -11.51 -0.50 3.58
CA ASP A 89 -11.81 -0.86 2.19
C ASP A 89 -11.04 -0.02 1.16
N CYS A 90 -10.42 1.09 1.59
CA CYS A 90 -9.67 2.02 0.75
C CYS A 90 -10.43 2.55 -0.47
N HIS A 91 -11.77 2.50 -0.48
CA HIS A 91 -12.59 2.93 -1.61
C HIS A 91 -12.49 4.43 -1.91
N TRP A 92 -12.01 5.23 -0.95
CA TRP A 92 -11.70 6.65 -1.18
C TRP A 92 -10.70 6.86 -2.34
N MET A 93 -9.80 5.89 -2.57
CA MET A 93 -8.81 5.95 -3.66
C MET A 93 -9.50 5.95 -5.03
N VAL A 94 -10.63 5.28 -5.16
CA VAL A 94 -11.46 5.30 -6.38
C VAL A 94 -11.95 6.73 -6.67
N ILE A 95 -12.39 7.45 -5.64
CA ILE A 95 -12.87 8.83 -5.79
C ILE A 95 -11.73 9.81 -6.06
N GLU A 96 -10.60 9.68 -5.37
CA GLU A 96 -9.41 10.49 -5.68
C GLU A 96 -8.97 10.32 -7.13
N TYR A 97 -8.98 9.09 -7.64
CA TYR A 97 -8.68 8.82 -9.05
C TYR A 97 -9.72 9.45 -10.00
N GLU A 98 -11.02 9.36 -9.71
CA GLU A 98 -12.06 9.98 -10.55
C GLU A 98 -11.96 11.51 -10.55
N ILE A 99 -11.63 12.13 -9.41
CA ILE A 99 -11.32 13.57 -9.31
C ILE A 99 -10.14 13.91 -10.23
N LEU A 100 -9.06 13.13 -10.19
CA LEU A 100 -7.90 13.32 -11.06
C LEU A 100 -8.25 13.13 -12.55
N ARG A 101 -9.14 12.18 -12.89
CA ARG A 101 -9.59 11.97 -14.27
C ARG A 101 -10.35 13.18 -14.77
N TYR A 102 -11.26 13.71 -13.96
CA TYR A 102 -11.98 14.93 -14.26
C TYR A 102 -11.01 16.10 -14.46
N ARG A 103 -10.09 16.31 -13.52
CA ARG A 103 -9.09 17.39 -13.60
C ARG A 103 -8.23 17.28 -14.85
N THR A 104 -7.75 16.08 -15.16
CA THR A 104 -6.94 15.83 -16.36
C THR A 104 -7.70 16.16 -17.64
N LYS A 105 -8.95 15.70 -17.77
CA LYS A 105 -9.80 15.98 -18.95
C LYS A 105 -10.05 17.48 -19.12
N ASN A 106 -10.16 18.21 -18.01
CA ASN A 106 -10.41 19.65 -17.99
C ASN A 106 -9.15 20.52 -17.87
N LYS A 107 -7.95 19.92 -17.94
CA LYS A 107 -6.65 20.60 -17.82
C LYS A 107 -6.50 21.44 -16.52
N LEU A 108 -7.04 20.91 -15.43
CA LEU A 108 -6.94 21.49 -14.09
C LEU A 108 -5.73 20.94 -13.33
N PRO A 109 -5.17 21.67 -12.34
CA PRO A 109 -4.10 21.17 -11.49
C PRO A 109 -4.49 19.88 -10.75
N LEU A 110 -3.59 18.90 -10.70
CA LEU A 110 -3.87 17.57 -10.15
C LEU A 110 -3.91 17.52 -8.62
N GLY A 111 -3.24 18.45 -7.92
CA GLY A 111 -3.26 18.52 -6.46
C GLY A 111 -2.07 17.79 -5.86
N GLU A 112 -2.34 16.74 -5.06
CA GLU A 112 -1.31 15.96 -4.34
C GLU A 112 -0.62 14.91 -5.21
N PHE A 113 -1.30 14.39 -6.24
CA PHE A 113 -0.72 13.44 -7.18
C PHE A 113 -0.07 14.14 -8.37
N ASP A 114 1.09 13.63 -8.79
CA ASP A 114 1.81 14.12 -9.97
C ASP A 114 1.20 13.65 -11.29
N SER A 115 0.50 12.51 -11.29
CA SER A 115 -0.14 11.98 -12.49
C SER A 115 -1.29 11.01 -12.17
N LEU A 116 -2.18 10.81 -13.15
CA LEU A 116 -3.18 9.73 -13.12
C LEU A 116 -2.54 8.35 -12.98
N ARG A 117 -1.35 8.18 -13.56
CA ARG A 117 -0.63 6.91 -13.56
C ARG A 117 -0.19 6.54 -12.14
N THR A 118 0.38 7.50 -11.41
CA THR A 118 0.81 7.30 -10.03
C THR A 118 -0.38 6.97 -9.13
N ALA A 119 -1.48 7.72 -9.25
CA ALA A 119 -2.71 7.42 -8.51
C ALA A 119 -3.27 6.03 -8.84
N SER A 120 -3.27 5.65 -10.13
CA SER A 120 -3.70 4.32 -10.54
C SER A 120 -2.81 3.22 -9.96
N ALA A 121 -1.49 3.45 -9.84
CA ALA A 121 -0.57 2.49 -9.27
C ALA A 121 -0.91 2.20 -7.80
N PHE A 122 -1.05 3.23 -6.97
CA PHE A 122 -1.51 3.06 -5.59
C PHE A 122 -2.89 2.39 -5.53
N GLY A 123 -3.81 2.76 -6.43
CA GLY A 123 -5.12 2.11 -6.56
C GLY A 123 -5.04 0.61 -6.87
N MET A 124 -4.09 0.18 -7.69
CA MET A 124 -3.88 -1.25 -7.99
C MET A 124 -3.44 -2.05 -6.76
N GLU A 125 -2.80 -1.43 -5.77
CA GLU A 125 -2.45 -2.09 -4.51
C GLU A 125 -3.65 -2.22 -3.58
N VAL A 126 -4.36 -1.11 -3.34
CA VAL A 126 -5.37 -1.04 -2.27
C VAL A 126 -6.81 -1.34 -2.73
N CYS A 127 -7.09 -1.27 -4.03
CA CYS A 127 -8.41 -1.55 -4.61
C CYS A 127 -8.28 -2.15 -6.03
N PRO A 128 -7.62 -3.31 -6.19
CA PRO A 128 -7.41 -3.94 -7.49
C PRO A 128 -8.71 -4.30 -8.23
N GLU A 129 -9.85 -4.36 -7.55
CA GLU A 129 -11.17 -4.63 -8.13
C GLU A 129 -11.63 -3.52 -9.08
N TYR A 130 -11.25 -2.27 -8.81
CA TYR A 130 -11.54 -1.13 -9.68
C TYR A 130 -10.37 -0.83 -10.62
N PHE A 131 -9.13 -0.92 -10.13
CA PHE A 131 -7.94 -0.50 -10.88
C PHE A 131 -7.30 -1.61 -11.74
N GLY A 132 -7.70 -2.86 -11.50
CA GLY A 132 -6.98 -4.04 -11.98
C GLY A 132 -5.76 -4.37 -11.10
N THR A 133 -5.20 -5.55 -11.33
CA THR A 133 -3.94 -5.95 -10.69
C THR A 133 -2.74 -5.38 -11.43
N TYR A 134 -1.60 -5.31 -10.75
CA TYR A 134 -0.35 -4.93 -11.38
C TYR A 134 0.00 -5.87 -12.54
N PRO A 135 0.47 -5.33 -13.69
CA PRO A 135 0.85 -6.16 -14.82
C PRO A 135 2.17 -6.87 -14.56
N VAL A 136 2.23 -8.19 -14.78
CA VAL A 136 3.49 -8.93 -14.68
C VAL A 136 4.53 -8.33 -15.66
N PRO A 137 5.75 -7.98 -15.21
CA PRO A 137 6.73 -7.38 -16.10
C PRO A 137 7.11 -8.35 -17.21
N SER A 138 7.11 -7.87 -18.46
CA SER A 138 7.49 -8.68 -19.62
C SER A 138 9.00 -8.83 -19.78
N LEU A 139 9.77 -7.91 -19.20
CA LEU A 139 11.23 -7.85 -19.24
C LEU A 139 11.78 -7.75 -17.82
N THR A 140 12.84 -8.50 -17.54
CA THR A 140 13.66 -8.39 -16.33
C THR A 140 15.09 -8.01 -16.71
N PRO A 141 15.98 -7.71 -15.75
CA PRO A 141 17.40 -7.51 -16.03
C PRO A 141 18.10 -8.72 -16.68
N TRP A 142 17.47 -9.91 -16.65
CA TRP A 142 18.06 -11.17 -17.09
C TRP A 142 17.23 -11.92 -18.14
N GLY A 143 16.39 -11.20 -18.90
CA GLY A 143 15.66 -11.74 -20.03
C GLY A 143 14.16 -11.47 -20.00
N TYR A 144 13.46 -12.02 -20.98
CA TYR A 144 12.00 -11.88 -21.10
C TYR A 144 11.29 -12.89 -20.21
N THR A 145 10.14 -12.51 -19.65
CA THR A 145 9.29 -13.41 -18.86
C THR A 145 8.79 -14.57 -19.73
N ALA A 146 9.22 -15.80 -19.44
CA ALA A 146 8.76 -17.00 -20.10
C ALA A 146 7.54 -17.61 -19.39
N ARG A 147 7.55 -17.63 -18.06
CA ARG A 147 6.41 -17.99 -17.20
C ARG A 147 6.53 -17.32 -15.83
N HIS A 148 5.41 -17.25 -15.10
CA HIS A 148 5.37 -16.64 -13.78
C HIS A 148 4.39 -17.34 -12.82
N LYS A 149 4.54 -17.02 -11.54
CA LYS A 149 3.57 -17.29 -10.48
C LYS A 149 3.35 -16.01 -9.68
N THR A 150 2.09 -15.66 -9.44
CA THR A 150 1.72 -14.56 -8.57
C THR A 150 1.80 -15.04 -7.13
N ILE A 151 2.69 -14.44 -6.34
CA ILE A 151 2.76 -14.67 -4.89
C ILE A 151 1.77 -13.73 -4.21
N HIS A 152 1.82 -12.46 -4.59
CA HIS A 152 0.85 -11.43 -4.22
C HIS A 152 0.67 -10.49 -5.41
N ASN A 153 -0.41 -9.69 -5.44
CA ASN A 153 -0.54 -8.62 -6.43
C ASN A 153 0.67 -7.67 -6.32
N GLY A 154 1.43 -7.50 -7.41
CA GLY A 154 2.68 -6.73 -7.40
C GLY A 154 3.93 -7.51 -6.95
N VAL A 155 3.81 -8.79 -6.57
CA VAL A 155 4.93 -9.67 -6.18
C VAL A 155 4.88 -10.97 -6.98
N TYR A 156 5.84 -11.15 -7.90
CA TYR A 156 5.83 -12.25 -8.86
C TYR A 156 7.13 -13.04 -8.80
N TRP A 157 7.00 -14.37 -8.75
CA TRP A 157 8.08 -15.24 -9.17
C TRP A 157 8.05 -15.37 -10.70
N ILE A 158 9.20 -15.23 -11.35
CA ILE A 158 9.37 -15.21 -12.80
C ILE A 158 10.50 -16.15 -13.19
N GLU A 159 10.26 -16.98 -14.19
CA GLU A 159 11.31 -17.66 -14.95
C GLU A 159 11.48 -16.95 -16.29
N THR A 160 12.72 -16.56 -16.60
CA THR A 160 13.03 -15.88 -17.86
C THR A 160 13.30 -16.86 -19.01
N ASP A 161 13.31 -16.35 -20.23
CA ASP A 161 13.74 -17.06 -21.44
C ASP A 161 15.23 -17.47 -21.43
N GLN A 162 16.00 -16.99 -20.45
CA GLN A 162 17.37 -17.41 -20.15
C GLN A 162 17.45 -18.42 -18.99
N CYS A 163 16.31 -19.01 -18.59
CA CYS A 163 16.19 -19.95 -17.47
C CYS A 163 16.62 -19.36 -16.11
N VAL A 164 16.47 -18.04 -15.93
CA VAL A 164 16.79 -17.37 -14.67
C VAL A 164 15.53 -17.27 -13.80
N SER A 165 15.61 -17.79 -12.58
CA SER A 165 14.58 -17.60 -11.54
C SER A 165 14.76 -16.24 -10.87
N THR A 166 13.68 -15.44 -10.89
CA THR A 166 13.66 -14.05 -10.46
C THR A 166 12.44 -13.77 -9.58
N LEU A 167 12.59 -12.91 -8.58
CA LEU A 167 11.48 -12.26 -7.89
C LEU A 167 11.35 -10.83 -8.42
N ALA A 168 10.15 -10.41 -8.81
CA ALA A 168 9.83 -9.04 -9.15
C ALA A 168 8.89 -8.45 -8.10
N VAL A 169 9.21 -7.25 -7.60
CA VAL A 169 8.40 -6.51 -6.62
C VAL A 169 8.10 -5.11 -7.17
N CYS A 170 6.82 -4.74 -7.19
CA CYS A 170 6.36 -3.43 -7.67
C CYS A 170 6.99 -2.32 -6.83
N CYS A 171 7.34 -1.20 -7.47
CA CYS A 171 7.95 -0.05 -6.79
C CYS A 171 7.09 0.53 -5.66
N VAL A 172 5.77 0.32 -5.68
CA VAL A 172 4.87 0.80 -4.63
C VAL A 172 5.04 -0.01 -3.34
N ILE A 173 5.26 -1.33 -3.47
CA ILE A 173 5.51 -2.25 -2.34
C ILE A 173 6.96 -2.14 -1.83
N ARG A 174 7.88 -1.65 -2.68
CA ARG A 174 9.32 -1.53 -2.36
C ARG A 174 9.58 -0.80 -1.05
N ASP A 175 8.78 0.20 -0.71
CA ASP A 175 9.04 1.08 0.43
C ASP A 175 8.97 0.35 1.79
N ASP A 176 8.44 -0.88 1.82
CA ASP A 176 8.47 -1.78 2.97
C ASP A 176 9.85 -2.39 3.25
N PHE A 177 10.78 -2.31 2.30
CA PHE A 177 12.08 -2.99 2.40
C PHE A 177 13.13 -2.22 3.19
N SER A 178 13.93 -2.97 3.94
CA SER A 178 15.15 -2.47 4.55
C SER A 178 16.18 -2.11 3.48
N LYS A 179 17.09 -1.19 3.82
CA LYS A 179 18.22 -0.84 2.96
C LYS A 179 19.03 -2.08 2.53
N ALA A 180 19.18 -3.06 3.41
CA ALA A 180 19.94 -4.28 3.10
C ALA A 180 19.29 -5.06 1.95
N VAL A 181 17.96 -5.13 1.89
CA VAL A 181 17.24 -5.73 0.76
C VAL A 181 17.36 -4.86 -0.47
N LEU A 182 17.17 -3.55 -0.36
CA LEU A 182 17.24 -2.65 -1.53
C LEU A 182 18.61 -2.68 -2.21
N ASP A 183 19.70 -2.81 -1.44
CA ASP A 183 21.07 -2.90 -1.95
C ASP A 183 21.32 -4.19 -2.80
N LEU A 184 20.48 -5.23 -2.66
CA LEU A 184 20.52 -6.46 -3.45
C LEU A 184 19.70 -6.38 -4.74
N SER A 185 18.88 -5.34 -4.89
CA SER A 185 17.94 -5.25 -6.00
C SER A 185 18.58 -4.78 -7.30
N GLU A 186 18.10 -5.32 -8.41
CA GLU A 186 18.40 -4.82 -9.76
C GLU A 186 17.15 -4.19 -10.40
N THR A 187 17.37 -3.25 -11.32
CA THR A 187 16.33 -2.58 -12.11
C THR A 187 16.64 -2.73 -13.59
N THR A 188 15.63 -2.61 -14.45
CA THR A 188 15.85 -2.59 -15.89
C THR A 188 16.63 -1.34 -16.30
N GLU A 189 17.27 -1.37 -17.47
CA GLU A 189 17.96 -0.19 -18.01
C GLU A 189 16.99 1.00 -18.16
N TYR A 190 15.77 0.73 -18.63
CA TYR A 190 14.74 1.75 -18.79
C TYR A 190 14.37 2.42 -17.45
N ASP A 191 14.16 1.63 -16.39
CA ASP A 191 13.83 2.15 -15.07
C ASP A 191 15.00 2.92 -14.44
N ARG A 192 16.23 2.50 -14.71
CA ARG A 192 17.44 3.19 -14.25
C ARG A 192 17.60 4.55 -14.93
N GLU A 193 17.27 4.63 -16.22
CA GLU A 193 17.36 5.86 -17.02
C GLU A 193 16.26 6.87 -16.68
N HIS A 194 15.03 6.39 -16.43
CA HIS A 194 13.85 7.24 -16.28
C HIS A 194 13.40 7.41 -14.82
N GLY A 195 13.99 6.65 -13.89
CA GLY A 195 13.62 6.65 -12.48
C GLY A 195 12.42 5.75 -12.20
N LEU A 196 12.60 4.81 -11.27
CA LEU A 196 11.60 3.78 -10.96
C LEU A 196 10.24 4.35 -10.56
N ASP A 197 10.22 5.42 -9.77
CA ASP A 197 8.97 6.04 -9.29
C ASP A 197 8.21 6.74 -10.43
N GLN A 198 8.90 7.14 -11.50
CA GLN A 198 8.26 7.70 -12.69
C GLN A 198 7.77 6.59 -13.60
N THR A 199 8.54 5.51 -13.72
CA THR A 199 8.19 4.36 -14.56
C THR A 199 7.19 3.42 -13.91
N ILE A 200 6.92 3.56 -12.60
CA ILE A 200 6.10 2.61 -11.83
C ILE A 200 6.54 1.17 -12.14
N GLY A 201 7.87 0.97 -12.13
CA GLY A 201 8.49 -0.27 -12.56
C GLY A 201 8.59 -1.31 -11.43
N TYR A 202 9.49 -2.26 -11.62
CA TYR A 202 9.77 -3.31 -10.65
C TYR A 202 11.23 -3.26 -10.21
N ILE A 203 11.46 -3.64 -8.97
CA ILE A 203 12.77 -4.11 -8.53
C ILE A 203 12.84 -5.62 -8.61
N PHE A 204 14.02 -6.15 -8.91
CA PHE A 204 14.23 -7.56 -9.21
C PHE A 204 15.32 -8.17 -8.33
N PHE A 205 15.13 -9.44 -7.98
CA PHE A 205 16.08 -10.25 -7.21
C PHE A 205 16.25 -11.60 -7.89
N ARG A 206 17.45 -12.20 -7.83
CA ARG A 206 17.71 -13.52 -8.43
C ARG A 206 18.42 -14.46 -7.48
N GLY A 207 18.30 -15.75 -7.75
CA GLY A 207 19.06 -16.78 -7.04
C GLY A 207 18.79 -16.76 -5.53
N ASP A 208 19.86 -16.85 -4.75
CA ASP A 208 19.80 -16.89 -3.29
C ASP A 208 19.30 -15.56 -2.68
N ASP A 209 19.43 -14.43 -3.38
CA ASP A 209 19.01 -13.12 -2.88
C ASP A 209 17.50 -13.01 -2.69
N ILE A 210 16.73 -13.87 -3.37
CA ILE A 210 15.26 -13.90 -3.29
C ILE A 210 14.74 -14.19 -1.88
N CYS A 211 15.50 -14.91 -1.05
CA CYS A 211 15.03 -15.30 0.28
C CYS A 211 14.85 -14.10 1.23
N LEU A 212 15.66 -13.05 1.08
CA LEU A 212 15.64 -11.90 1.96
C LEU A 212 14.43 -10.96 1.77
N PRO A 213 14.09 -10.49 0.55
CA PRO A 213 12.87 -9.70 0.34
C PRO A 213 11.61 -10.49 0.69
N LEU A 214 11.56 -11.79 0.39
CA LEU A 214 10.41 -12.61 0.80
C LEU A 214 10.28 -12.71 2.32
N LEU A 215 11.39 -12.81 3.05
CA LEU A 215 11.35 -12.84 4.52
C LEU A 215 10.78 -11.53 5.08
N GLU A 216 11.21 -10.37 4.55
CA GLU A 216 10.70 -9.07 5.00
C GLU A 216 9.22 -8.91 4.65
N LEU A 217 8.78 -9.26 3.44
CA LEU A 217 7.35 -9.20 3.07
C LEU A 217 6.49 -10.13 3.92
N VAL A 218 6.92 -11.38 4.13
CA VAL A 218 6.19 -12.39 4.93
C VAL A 218 5.97 -11.95 6.38
N ARG A 219 6.85 -11.08 6.89
CA ARG A 219 6.79 -10.55 8.27
C ARG A 219 6.09 -9.20 8.36
N GLY A 220 6.18 -8.39 7.31
CA GLY A 220 5.48 -7.09 7.25
C GLY A 220 3.99 -7.22 6.93
N ASN A 221 3.57 -8.33 6.31
CA ASN A 221 2.25 -8.46 5.69
C ASN A 221 1.53 -9.76 6.09
N ASP A 222 1.08 -9.86 7.34
CA ASP A 222 0.38 -11.05 7.86
C ASP A 222 -0.97 -11.33 7.18
N GLN A 223 -1.58 -10.30 6.58
CA GLN A 223 -2.87 -10.36 5.90
C GLN A 223 -2.80 -10.95 4.47
N TRP A 224 -1.60 -11.13 3.92
CA TRP A 224 -1.43 -11.70 2.58
C TRP A 224 -1.46 -13.23 2.61
N ASP A 225 -1.85 -13.84 1.48
CA ASP A 225 -1.76 -15.28 1.31
C ASP A 225 -0.32 -15.72 1.01
N TRP A 226 0.29 -16.40 1.98
CA TRP A 226 1.64 -16.94 1.87
C TRP A 226 1.69 -18.45 1.55
N SER A 227 0.58 -19.03 1.07
CA SER A 227 0.45 -20.48 0.80
C SER A 227 1.49 -21.03 -0.18
N LEU A 228 2.04 -20.19 -1.06
CA LEU A 228 3.10 -20.57 -2.00
C LEU A 228 4.50 -20.61 -1.38
N ILE A 229 4.66 -20.18 -0.13
CA ILE A 229 5.94 -20.03 0.56
C ILE A 229 6.03 -20.97 1.77
N ASP A 230 7.03 -21.84 1.81
CA ASP A 230 7.43 -22.56 3.02
C ASP A 230 8.27 -21.64 3.91
N ARG A 231 7.68 -21.19 5.03
CA ARG A 231 8.32 -20.28 5.97
C ARG A 231 9.56 -20.88 6.64
N GLN A 232 9.57 -22.18 6.93
CA GLN A 232 10.71 -22.82 7.58
C GLN A 232 11.88 -22.95 6.61
N ALA A 233 11.59 -23.38 5.38
CA ALA A 233 12.62 -23.44 4.33
C ALA A 233 13.16 -22.05 3.96
N LEU A 234 12.31 -21.01 4.02
CA LEU A 234 12.71 -19.63 3.80
C LEU A 234 13.71 -19.15 4.86
N MET A 235 13.43 -19.41 6.14
CA MET A 235 14.35 -19.07 7.23
C MET A 235 15.68 -19.83 7.11
N ASN A 236 15.63 -21.11 6.72
CA ASN A 236 16.84 -21.89 6.45
C ASN A 236 17.65 -21.31 5.27
N ALA A 237 16.98 -20.85 4.21
CA ALA A 237 17.62 -20.19 3.08
C ALA A 237 18.29 -18.87 3.48
N VAL A 238 17.63 -18.06 4.33
CA VAL A 238 18.23 -16.82 4.86
C VAL A 238 19.47 -17.13 5.70
N TRP A 239 19.43 -18.13 6.58
CA TRP A 239 20.61 -18.54 7.35
C TRP A 239 21.77 -19.02 6.48
N ARG A 240 21.47 -19.70 5.36
CA ARG A 240 22.49 -20.18 4.43
C ARG A 240 23.15 -19.02 3.68
N SER A 241 22.33 -18.10 3.16
CA SER A 241 22.79 -17.08 2.21
C SER A 241 23.17 -15.76 2.88
N PHE A 242 22.56 -15.43 4.02
CA PHE A 242 22.74 -14.18 4.76
C PHE A 242 22.84 -14.41 6.29
N PRO A 243 23.81 -15.20 6.77
CA PRO A 243 23.93 -15.53 8.20
C PRO A 243 24.15 -14.30 9.08
N GLU A 244 24.86 -13.28 8.61
CA GLU A 244 25.07 -12.03 9.34
C GLU A 244 23.76 -11.25 9.52
N TYR A 245 22.91 -11.22 8.49
CA TYR A 245 21.59 -10.61 8.59
C TYR A 245 20.75 -11.37 9.62
N ALA A 246 20.71 -12.70 9.54
CA ALA A 246 19.93 -13.53 10.46
C ALA A 246 20.37 -13.34 11.92
N ALA A 247 21.67 -13.34 12.18
CA ALA A 247 22.24 -13.11 13.50
C ALA A 247 21.94 -11.69 14.02
N ALA A 248 22.13 -10.67 13.19
CA ALA A 248 21.85 -9.28 13.56
C ALA A 248 20.36 -9.04 13.85
N TYR A 249 19.48 -9.60 13.01
CA TYR A 249 18.04 -9.54 13.21
C TYR A 249 17.66 -10.19 14.55
N ASN A 250 18.09 -11.42 14.80
CA ASN A 250 17.74 -12.15 16.02
C ASN A 250 18.27 -11.45 17.27
N MET A 251 19.46 -10.85 17.21
CA MET A 251 19.99 -10.06 18.31
C MET A 251 19.13 -8.82 18.60
N ARG A 252 18.62 -8.15 17.56
CA ARG A 252 17.69 -7.01 17.72
C ARG A 252 16.36 -7.46 18.33
N GLU A 253 15.82 -8.58 17.86
CA GLU A 253 14.58 -9.17 18.36
C GLU A 253 14.71 -9.54 19.85
N GLN A 254 15.82 -10.18 20.24
CA GLN A 254 16.11 -10.53 21.64
C GLN A 254 16.24 -9.30 22.54
N GLN A 255 16.74 -8.19 22.00
CA GLN A 255 16.82 -6.91 22.72
C GLN A 255 15.49 -6.15 22.73
N GLY A 256 14.43 -6.69 22.11
CA GLY A 256 13.14 -6.04 21.93
C GLY A 256 13.18 -4.80 21.05
N LYS A 257 14.25 -4.60 20.26
CA LYS A 257 14.42 -3.41 19.40
C LYS A 257 13.51 -3.38 18.17
N ASN A 258 12.72 -4.43 17.98
CA ASN A 258 11.68 -4.51 16.97
C ASN A 258 10.28 -4.23 17.56
N ASP A 259 10.17 -3.98 18.87
CA ASP A 259 8.97 -3.44 19.51
C ASP A 259 8.85 -1.94 19.18
N CYS A 260 8.32 -1.63 17.99
CA CYS A 260 8.18 -0.26 17.51
C CYS A 260 7.41 0.64 18.49
N PHE A 261 6.37 0.11 19.15
CA PHE A 261 5.58 0.87 20.10
C PHE A 261 6.38 1.15 21.39
N GLY A 262 7.05 0.13 21.94
CA GLY A 262 7.95 0.30 23.08
C GLY A 262 9.08 1.30 22.80
N MET A 263 9.68 1.22 21.61
CA MET A 263 10.72 2.16 21.16
C MET A 263 10.18 3.59 21.03
N LEU A 264 8.94 3.76 20.57
CA LEU A 264 8.27 5.07 20.50
C LEU A 264 8.03 5.65 21.90
N LEU A 265 7.54 4.84 22.84
CA LEU A 265 7.33 5.25 24.23
C LEU A 265 8.64 5.72 24.89
N LEU A 266 9.72 4.96 24.71
CA LEU A 266 11.06 5.34 25.20
C LEU A 266 11.51 6.67 24.58
N THR A 267 11.24 6.89 23.30
CA THR A 267 11.57 8.15 22.61
C THR A 267 10.83 9.34 23.22
N PHE A 268 9.60 9.14 23.71
CA PHE A 268 8.84 10.14 24.45
C PHE A 268 9.18 10.20 25.96
N GLY A 269 10.20 9.46 26.41
CA GLY A 269 10.64 9.45 27.81
C GLY A 269 9.74 8.63 28.74
N ILE A 270 8.88 7.77 28.19
CA ILE A 270 8.04 6.86 28.96
C ILE A 270 8.83 5.57 29.19
N GLU A 271 9.20 5.28 30.44
CA GLU A 271 9.87 4.04 30.79
C GLU A 271 8.97 2.84 30.49
N THR A 272 9.44 1.95 29.63
CA THR A 272 8.75 0.71 29.28
C THR A 272 9.77 -0.38 29.00
N GLU A 273 9.40 -1.64 29.28
CA GLU A 273 10.24 -2.80 28.97
C GLU A 273 9.98 -3.22 27.52
N LEU A 274 11.04 -3.24 26.72
CA LEU A 274 10.96 -3.67 25.33
C LEU A 274 10.66 -5.17 25.23
N ARG A 275 9.68 -5.52 24.40
CA ARG A 275 9.26 -6.91 24.25
C ARG A 275 10.09 -7.61 23.18
N SER A 276 10.65 -8.77 23.53
CA SER A 276 11.18 -9.71 22.56
C SER A 276 10.12 -10.71 22.13
N SER A 277 10.20 -11.20 20.89
CA SER A 277 9.36 -12.30 20.41
C SER A 277 10.20 -13.43 19.83
N LEU A 278 10.08 -14.61 20.42
CA LEU A 278 10.70 -15.82 19.87
C LEU A 278 10.07 -16.23 18.52
N GLU A 279 8.79 -15.91 18.31
CA GLU A 279 8.06 -16.18 17.06
C GLU A 279 8.61 -15.35 15.90
N ASN A 280 9.17 -14.18 16.20
CA ASN A 280 9.77 -13.28 15.21
C ASN A 280 11.25 -13.58 14.94
N MET A 281 11.87 -14.54 15.62
CA MET A 281 13.26 -14.93 15.32
C MET A 281 13.33 -15.70 14.00
N ILE A 282 14.44 -15.54 13.28
CA ILE A 282 14.79 -16.34 12.11
C ILE A 282 15.44 -17.62 12.63
N VAL A 283 14.73 -18.74 12.59
CA VAL A 283 15.15 -19.99 13.24
C VAL A 283 15.55 -21.03 12.19
N LEU A 284 16.66 -21.74 12.45
CA LEU A 284 17.03 -22.93 11.70
C LEU A 284 16.14 -24.10 12.09
N THR A 285 15.47 -24.71 11.12
CA THR A 285 14.63 -25.90 11.33
C THR A 285 15.36 -27.14 10.80
N PRO A 286 15.83 -28.05 11.69
CA PRO A 286 16.50 -29.28 11.28
C PRO A 286 15.60 -30.17 10.41
N GLY A 287 16.16 -30.75 9.36
CA GLY A 287 15.44 -31.64 8.44
C GLY A 287 14.62 -30.92 7.37
N VAL A 288 14.48 -29.59 7.45
CA VAL A 288 13.87 -28.77 6.40
C VAL A 288 14.96 -28.27 5.44
N GLY A 289 14.68 -28.30 4.14
CA GLY A 289 15.59 -27.80 3.11
C GLY A 289 15.65 -26.27 3.06
N THR A 290 16.12 -25.73 1.93
CA THR A 290 16.13 -24.29 1.63
C THR A 290 15.23 -23.94 0.44
N GLN A 291 14.47 -24.91 -0.07
CA GLN A 291 13.56 -24.69 -1.19
C GLN A 291 12.24 -24.19 -0.62
N PHE A 292 12.03 -22.87 -0.70
CA PHE A 292 10.91 -22.21 -0.04
C PHE A 292 9.73 -21.91 -0.96
N PHE A 293 9.82 -22.19 -2.26
CA PHE A 293 8.68 -22.14 -3.16
C PHE A 293 7.99 -23.50 -3.20
N ASN A 294 6.72 -23.57 -2.79
CA ASN A 294 5.94 -24.82 -2.72
C ASN A 294 5.53 -25.39 -4.10
N PHE A 295 5.82 -24.66 -5.17
CA PHE A 295 5.40 -24.98 -6.54
C PHE A 295 6.57 -25.32 -7.48
N LEU A 296 7.79 -25.42 -6.95
CA LEU A 296 9.02 -25.75 -7.67
C LEU A 296 9.57 -27.12 -7.27
#